data_AF-A0A815ZG53-F1
#
_entry.id   AF-A0A815ZG53-F1
#
_cell.length_a   1.000
_cell.length_b   1.000
_cell.length_c   1.000
_cell.angle_alpha   90.00
_cell.angle_beta   90.00
_cell.angle_gamma   90.00
#
_symmetry.space_group_name_H-M   'P 1'
#
loop_
_entity.id
_entity.type
_entity.pdbx_description
1 polymer ?
#
loop_
_entity_poly.entity_id
_entity_poly.type
_entity_poly.pdbx_seq_one_letter_code
_entity_poly.pdbx_strand_id
1 'polypeptide(L)'
;MTERRQPYGCLNEIHLYYKDFAKVARIVRTQESCTEGMTKECCLMFKENKNLDRSKSRSSTSDNSEIAVELAYLDYGNNEEGHITELRPLDPAFIRLPAQAIYTALE
;
A
#
# COMPACT_ATOMS: atom_id res chain seq x y z
N MET A 1 -4.39 29.27 -4.11
CA MET A 1 -4.17 28.60 -2.80
C MET A 1 -5.10 27.40 -2.76
N THR A 2 -4.61 26.22 -3.12
CA THR A 2 -5.42 24.99 -3.05
C THR A 2 -5.12 24.36 -1.71
N GLU A 3 -5.98 24.60 -0.72
CA GLU A 3 -5.92 23.89 0.55
C GLU A 3 -5.97 22.40 0.25
N ARG A 4 -4.87 21.69 0.52
CA ARG A 4 -4.88 20.23 0.53
C ARG A 4 -5.75 19.83 1.72
N ARG A 5 -7.06 19.69 1.51
CA ARG A 5 -7.94 19.03 2.48
C ARG A 5 -7.33 17.68 2.81
N GLN A 6 -7.06 17.44 4.09
CA GLN A 6 -6.67 16.10 4.53
C GLN A 6 -7.84 15.17 4.21
N PRO A 7 -7.59 14.00 3.59
CA PRO A 7 -8.65 13.05 3.32
C PRO A 7 -9.29 12.63 4.63
N TYR A 8 -10.63 12.59 4.67
CA TYR A 8 -11.41 12.17 5.84
C TYR A 8 -11.22 10.67 6.17
N GLY A 9 -10.45 9.95 5.37
CA GLY A 9 -9.73 8.76 5.81
C GLY A 9 -10.52 7.46 5.71
N CYS A 10 -11.59 7.44 4.94
CA CYS A 10 -12.30 6.21 4.63
C CYS A 10 -11.64 5.44 3.47
N LEU A 11 -11.82 4.13 3.46
CA LEU A 11 -11.30 3.22 2.42
C LEU A 11 -11.67 3.68 0.99
N ASN A 12 -12.89 4.17 0.80
CA ASN A 12 -13.38 4.63 -0.50
C ASN A 12 -12.61 5.86 -1.01
N GLU A 13 -12.15 6.75 -0.13
CA GLU A 13 -11.39 7.93 -0.52
C GLU A 13 -9.98 7.56 -1.01
N ILE A 14 -9.36 6.56 -0.38
CA ILE A 14 -8.08 5.99 -0.83
C ILE A 14 -8.26 5.43 -2.26
N HIS A 15 -9.27 4.59 -2.48
CA HIS A 15 -9.54 4.02 -3.80
C HIS A 15 -9.83 5.08 -4.86
N LEU A 16 -10.60 6.12 -4.53
CA LEU A 16 -10.88 7.23 -5.45
C LEU A 16 -9.61 8.04 -5.77
N TYR A 17 -8.77 8.30 -4.77
CA TYR A 17 -7.51 9.03 -4.97
C TYR A 17 -6.58 8.31 -5.94
N TYR A 18 -6.44 7.00 -5.78
CA TYR A 18 -5.55 6.17 -6.61
C TYR A 18 -6.19 5.68 -7.92
N LYS A 19 -7.47 5.97 -8.18
CA LYS A 19 -8.07 5.83 -9.51
C LYS A 19 -7.63 6.93 -10.48
N ASP A 20 -7.20 8.08 -9.98
CA ASP A 20 -6.63 9.14 -10.81
C ASP A 20 -5.20 8.77 -11.24
N PHE A 21 -5.06 8.37 -12.51
CA PHE A 21 -3.77 7.99 -13.09
C PHE A 21 -2.70 9.08 -12.97
N ALA A 22 -3.06 10.37 -13.00
CA ALA A 22 -2.10 11.46 -12.87
C ALA A 22 -1.49 11.52 -11.46
N LYS A 23 -2.30 11.23 -10.42
CA LYS A 23 -1.84 11.12 -9.02
C LYS A 23 -0.94 9.92 -8.84
N VAL A 24 -1.36 8.75 -9.35
CA VAL A 24 -0.59 7.51 -9.30
C VAL A 24 0.74 7.67 -10.01
N ALA A 25 0.75 8.15 -11.25
CA ALA A 25 1.96 8.34 -12.04
C ALA A 25 2.96 9.28 -11.36
N ARG A 26 2.48 10.31 -10.64
CA ARG A 26 3.35 11.21 -9.87
C ARG A 26 4.08 10.48 -8.73
N ILE A 27 3.38 9.61 -8.02
CA ILE A 27 3.91 8.82 -6.89
C ILE A 27 4.87 7.72 -7.37
N VAL A 28 4.54 7.09 -8.51
CA VAL A 28 5.41 6.11 -9.18
C VAL A 28 6.71 6.77 -9.66
N ARG A 29 6.66 8.00 -10.18
CA ARG A 29 7.85 8.73 -10.64
C ARG A 29 8.81 9.13 -9.53
N THR A 30 8.33 9.33 -8.31
CA THR A 30 9.17 9.55 -7.12
C THR A 30 9.74 8.23 -6.58
N GLN A 31 9.97 7.25 -7.45
CA GLN A 31 10.49 5.93 -7.13
C GLN A 31 11.84 6.05 -6.40
N GLU A 32 11.80 6.02 -5.07
CA GLU A 32 12.75 5.17 -4.38
C GLU A 32 12.19 3.77 -4.61
N SER A 33 12.89 2.97 -5.42
CA SER A 33 12.53 1.56 -5.57
C SER A 33 12.42 0.97 -4.18
N CYS A 34 11.39 0.15 -3.91
CA CYS A 34 11.40 -0.68 -2.73
C CYS A 34 12.66 -1.55 -2.81
N THR A 35 13.73 -1.13 -2.15
CA THR A 35 15.00 -1.86 -2.11
C THR A 35 14.88 -2.97 -1.07
N GLU A 36 15.75 -3.98 -1.18
CA GLU A 36 16.00 -4.90 -0.06
C GLU A 36 16.30 -4.06 1.20
N GLY A 37 15.40 -4.10 2.18
CA GLY A 37 15.51 -3.30 3.41
C GLY A 37 14.32 -2.40 3.75
N MET A 38 13.37 -2.16 2.82
CA MET A 38 12.15 -1.38 3.07
C MET A 38 11.08 -2.13 3.91
N THR A 39 11.47 -3.23 4.56
CA THR A 39 10.61 -4.30 5.10
C THR A 39 9.70 -3.92 6.27
N LYS A 40 9.58 -2.63 6.62
CA LYS A 40 8.70 -2.15 7.69
C LYS A 40 7.67 -1.10 7.27
N GLU A 41 7.66 -0.67 6.02
CA GLU A 41 6.86 0.47 5.57
C GLU A 41 5.49 0.07 4.99
N CYS A 42 4.59 1.05 4.89
CA CYS A 42 3.27 0.86 4.29
C CYS A 42 3.34 1.17 2.79
N CYS A 43 2.79 0.28 1.96
CA CYS A 43 2.84 0.35 0.50
C CYS A 43 1.45 0.16 -0.10
N LEU A 44 1.36 0.28 -1.42
CA LEU A 44 0.19 -0.18 -2.19
C LEU A 44 0.56 -1.45 -2.97
N MET A 45 -0.35 -2.41 -3.05
CA MET A 45 -0.26 -3.51 -4.01
C MET A 45 -1.30 -3.31 -5.12
N PHE A 46 -0.89 -3.50 -6.38
CA PHE A 46 -1.79 -3.50 -7.53
C PHE A 46 -2.44 -4.87 -7.70
N LYS A 47 -3.76 -4.94 -7.60
CA LYS A 47 -4.52 -6.19 -7.77
C LYS A 47 -5.06 -6.37 -9.18
N GLU A 48 -5.50 -7.58 -9.50
CA GLU A 48 -6.15 -7.92 -10.78
C GLU A 48 -7.39 -7.04 -11.09
N ASN A 49 -8.11 -6.61 -10.04
CA ASN A 49 -9.24 -5.68 -10.15
C ASN A 49 -8.84 -4.23 -10.44
N LYS A 50 -7.54 -3.98 -10.66
CA LYS A 50 -6.92 -2.66 -10.91
C LYS A 50 -7.07 -1.67 -9.77
N ASN A 51 -7.31 -2.16 -8.55
CA ASN A 51 -7.30 -1.33 -7.36
C ASN A 51 -5.91 -1.38 -6.70
N LEU A 52 -5.60 -0.29 -5.99
CA LEU A 52 -4.40 -0.12 -5.19
C LEU A 52 -4.83 -0.13 -3.71
N ASP A 53 -4.45 -1.18 -3.00
CA ASP A 53 -4.83 -1.38 -1.60
C ASP A 53 -3.62 -1.19 -0.68
N ARG A 54 -3.86 -0.57 0.48
CA ARG A 54 -2.82 -0.27 1.45
C ARG A 54 -2.40 -1.52 2.22
N SER A 55 -1.12 -1.80 2.18
CA SER A 55 -0.50 -2.96 2.80
C SER A 55 0.73 -2.58 3.62
N LYS A 56 1.16 -3.50 4.48
CA LYS A 56 2.42 -3.41 5.21
C LYS A 56 3.21 -4.70 4.99
N SER A 57 4.48 -4.58 4.63
CA SER A 57 5.36 -5.75 4.49
C SER A 57 5.61 -6.38 5.86
N ARG A 58 5.51 -7.70 5.94
CA ARG A 58 5.82 -8.48 7.15
C ARG A 58 7.17 -9.15 7.04
N SER A 59 7.42 -9.80 5.92
CA SER A 59 8.64 -10.56 5.64
C SER A 59 8.96 -10.48 4.15
N SER A 60 10.22 -10.74 3.81
CA SER A 60 10.66 -10.81 2.42
C SER A 60 11.65 -11.96 2.26
N THR A 61 11.53 -12.69 1.16
CA THR A 61 12.43 -13.78 0.78
C THR A 61 13.04 -13.47 -0.57
N SER A 62 14.37 -13.56 -0.67
CA SER A 62 15.11 -13.40 -1.92
C SER A 62 15.48 -14.77 -2.47
N ASP A 63 15.07 -15.09 -3.69
CA ASP A 63 15.53 -16.27 -4.43
C ASP A 63 15.90 -15.86 -5.86
N ASN A 64 17.12 -16.19 -6.29
CA ASN A 64 17.57 -15.99 -7.68
C ASN A 64 17.31 -14.59 -8.29
N SER A 65 17.42 -13.52 -7.50
CA SER A 65 17.13 -12.11 -7.85
C SER A 65 15.65 -11.71 -7.86
N GLU A 66 14.74 -12.61 -7.49
CA GLU A 66 13.34 -12.31 -7.21
C GLU A 66 13.14 -12.08 -5.71
N ILE A 67 12.33 -11.10 -5.36
CA ILE A 67 12.05 -10.73 -3.97
C ILE A 67 10.55 -10.86 -3.74
N ALA A 68 10.17 -11.99 -3.15
CA ALA A 68 8.82 -12.24 -2.67
C ALA A 68 8.61 -11.53 -1.33
N VAL A 69 7.41 -11.01 -1.11
CA VAL A 69 7.05 -10.23 0.07
C VAL A 69 5.71 -10.70 0.63
N GLU A 70 5.68 -11.01 1.93
CA GLU A 70 4.43 -11.24 2.65
C GLU A 70 3.85 -9.89 3.07
N LEU A 71 2.60 -9.63 2.71
CA LEU A 71 1.93 -8.35 2.91
C LEU A 71 0.66 -8.55 3.74
N ALA A 72 0.47 -7.68 4.72
CA ALA A 72 -0.77 -7.58 5.49
C ALA A 72 -1.56 -6.35 5.02
N TYR A 73 -2.79 -6.54 4.56
CA TYR A 73 -3.66 -5.43 4.17
C TYR A 73 -4.19 -4.72 5.40
N LEU A 74 -3.86 -3.44 5.52
CA LEU A 74 -4.21 -2.64 6.69
C LEU A 74 -5.72 -2.42 6.81
N ASP A 75 -6.44 -2.48 5.69
CA ASP A 75 -7.85 -2.10 5.64
C ASP A 75 -8.81 -3.29 5.53
N TYR A 76 -8.26 -4.48 5.28
CA TYR A 76 -9.03 -5.72 5.12
C TYR A 76 -8.62 -6.82 6.11
N GLY A 77 -7.39 -6.77 6.64
CA GLY A 77 -6.90 -7.70 7.67
C GLY A 77 -6.43 -9.05 7.12
N ASN A 78 -6.64 -9.33 5.84
CA ASN A 78 -6.07 -10.50 5.17
C ASN A 78 -4.59 -10.28 4.83
N ASN A 79 -3.87 -11.38 4.65
CA ASN A 79 -2.50 -11.38 4.15
C ASN A 79 -2.46 -11.94 2.72
N GLU A 80 -1.42 -11.57 1.98
CA GLU A 80 -1.16 -12.05 0.63
C GLU A 80 0.34 -12.03 0.35
N GLU A 81 0.80 -12.93 -0.51
CA GLU A 81 2.15 -12.93 -1.04
C GLU A 81 2.15 -12.15 -2.35
N GLY A 82 3.11 -11.24 -2.50
CA GLY A 82 3.30 -10.49 -3.74
C GLY A 82 4.77 -10.36 -4.07
N HIS A 83 5.07 -9.69 -5.19
CA HIS A 83 6.44 -9.40 -5.58
C HIS A 83 6.79 -7.93 -5.32
N ILE A 84 8.06 -7.64 -4.98
CA ILE A 84 8.49 -6.27 -4.68
C ILE A 84 8.24 -5.29 -5.84
N THR A 85 8.24 -5.79 -7.08
CA THR A 85 7.98 -5.01 -8.30
C THR A 85 6.52 -4.62 -8.47
N GLU A 86 5.61 -5.20 -7.69
CA GLU A 86 4.18 -4.88 -7.68
C GLU A 86 3.85 -3.81 -6.63
N LEU A 87 4.77 -3.56 -5.70
CA LEU A 87 4.59 -2.53 -4.67
C LEU A 87 4.78 -1.14 -5.24
N ARG A 88 4.02 -0.20 -4.69
CA ARG A 88 4.15 1.23 -4.96
C ARG A 88 4.24 1.99 -3.64
N PRO A 89 5.01 3.10 -3.60
CA PRO A 89 5.05 3.94 -2.41
C PRO A 89 3.67 4.50 -2.11
N LEU A 90 3.33 4.59 -0.82
CA LEU A 90 2.08 5.18 -0.37
C LEU A 90 2.26 6.69 -0.20
N ASP A 91 1.29 7.51 -0.65
CA ASP A 91 1.32 8.95 -0.38
C ASP A 91 1.33 9.19 1.15
N PRO A 92 2.25 10.02 1.67
CA PRO A 92 2.34 10.31 3.11
C PRO A 92 1.04 10.80 3.74
N ALA A 93 0.09 11.31 2.96
CA ALA A 93 -1.26 11.63 3.43
C ALA A 93 -2.00 10.41 3.99
N PHE A 94 -1.78 9.20 3.45
CA PHE A 94 -2.48 7.97 3.83
C PHE A 94 -1.67 7.07 4.78
N ILE A 95 -0.37 7.31 4.95
CA ILE A 95 0.46 6.61 5.95
C ILE A 95 -0.08 6.88 7.37
N ARG A 96 -0.57 8.10 7.62
CA ARG A 96 -1.08 8.51 8.94
C ARG A 96 -2.49 8.02 9.26
N LEU A 97 -3.20 7.43 8.29
CA LEU A 97 -4.54 6.91 8.55
C LEU A 97 -4.46 5.64 9.40
N PRO A 98 -5.32 5.45 10.41
CA PRO A 98 -5.42 4.19 11.12
C PRO A 98 -5.74 3.03 10.17
N ALA A 99 -5.23 1.83 10.47
CA ALA A 99 -5.67 0.60 9.82
C ALA A 99 -7.19 0.43 10.02
N GLN A 100 -7.93 0.16 8.95
CA GLN A 100 -9.40 0.01 9.01
C GLN A 100 -9.84 -1.41 9.37
N ALA A 101 -8.94 -2.40 9.23
CA ALA A 101 -9.22 -3.77 9.64
C ALA A 101 -9.33 -3.88 11.17
N ILE A 102 -10.43 -4.45 11.66
CA ILE A 102 -10.65 -4.72 13.07
C ILE A 102 -10.45 -6.22 13.29
N TYR A 103 -9.49 -6.58 14.12
CA TYR A 103 -9.34 -7.96 14.59
C TYR A 103 -10.41 -8.25 15.64
N THR A 104 -11.21 -9.27 15.39
CA THR A 104 -12.13 -9.82 16.37
C THR A 104 -11.68 -11.23 16.74
N ALA A 105 -11.77 -11.57 18.01
CA ALA A 105 -11.66 -12.95 18.48
C ALA A 105 -13.04 -13.38 18.95
N LEU A 106 -13.45 -14.60 18.59
CA LEU A 106 -14.65 -15.22 19.13
C LEU A 106 -14.21 -15.99 20.39
N GLU A 107 -14.80 -15.66 21.54
CA GLU A 107 -14.67 -16.47 22.77
C GLU A 107 -15.51 -17.74 22.68
#